data_AF-A0A8T4CNG0-F1
#
_entry.id   AF-A0A8T4CNG0-F1
#
_cell.length_a   1.000
_cell.length_b   1.000
_cell.length_c   1.000
_cell.angle_alpha   90.00
_cell.angle_beta   90.00
_cell.angle_gamma   90.00
#
_symmetry.space_group_name_H-M   'P 1'
#
loop_
_entity.id
_entity.type
_entity.pdbx_description
1 polymer ?
#
loop_
_entity_poly.entity_id
_entity_poly.type
_entity_poly.pdbx_seq_one_letter_code
_entity_poly.pdbx_strand_id
1 'polypeptide(L)'
;VGQSKEFYKDLKNRLFDAGLDSHHRRMLLHSQFVLNDRIAKENILESLPSGGFIAVTTQVVEVSLDVDFDVLHTEMCPLDALIQRLGRVNRKGTKGQNGRCPVYLYTPNPKSFWIYSKDLIETSVEKLCRMGSVIPEREQRNLVDELYAEVNYGQMLENGLIQAEEIVEKVQANCSMYSLSASEKELMQALTRQSDYVTVDAIPNRFRDWVTKMSDKRWRRAGCSVRIPVFKDYNCLDFTEEGLVFAAVAYDSDLGVGFIDRDDIAHRMI
;
A
#
# COMPACT_ATOMS: atom_id res chain seq x y z
N VAL A 1 5.49 -1.71 -0.44
CA VAL A 1 5.18 -2.37 -1.74
C VAL A 1 6.37 -3.15 -2.30
N GLY A 2 7.59 -2.59 -2.36
CA GLY A 2 8.76 -3.36 -2.83
C GLY A 2 8.96 -4.68 -2.08
N GLN A 3 8.96 -4.63 -0.75
CA GLN A 3 9.09 -5.81 0.11
C GLN A 3 8.01 -6.88 -0.14
N SER A 4 6.75 -6.49 -0.35
CA SER A 4 5.69 -7.47 -0.61
C SER A 4 5.84 -8.14 -1.97
N LYS A 5 6.41 -7.45 -2.97
CA LYS A 5 6.76 -8.03 -4.28
C LYS A 5 7.91 -9.03 -4.15
N GLU A 6 8.97 -8.68 -3.42
CA GLU A 6 10.10 -9.58 -3.16
C GLU A 6 9.64 -10.85 -2.45
N PHE A 7 8.92 -10.70 -1.34
CA PHE A 7 8.36 -11.83 -0.60
C PHE A 7 7.45 -12.71 -1.47
N TYR A 8 6.60 -12.10 -2.31
CA TYR A 8 5.73 -12.85 -3.20
C TYR A 8 6.49 -13.63 -4.29
N LYS A 9 7.59 -13.07 -4.83
CA LYS A 9 8.47 -13.78 -5.76
C LYS A 9 9.13 -14.99 -5.09
N ASP A 10 9.65 -14.81 -3.88
CA ASP A 10 10.26 -15.89 -3.11
C ASP A 10 9.25 -16.98 -2.75
N LEU A 11 8.04 -16.59 -2.34
CA LEU A 11 6.93 -17.51 -2.08
C LEU A 11 6.57 -18.31 -3.33
N LYS A 12 6.47 -17.64 -4.49
CA LYS A 12 6.21 -18.28 -5.78
C LYS A 12 7.26 -19.35 -6.09
N ASN A 13 8.55 -19.03 -5.94
CA ASN A 13 9.63 -19.97 -6.22
C ASN A 13 9.58 -21.18 -5.28
N ARG A 14 9.38 -20.96 -3.96
CA ARG A 14 9.30 -22.07 -2.99
C ARG A 14 8.09 -22.98 -3.22
N LEU A 15 6.95 -22.43 -3.62
CA LEU A 15 5.77 -23.21 -3.95
C LEU A 15 5.98 -24.02 -5.24
N PHE A 16 6.72 -23.48 -6.20
CA PHE A 16 7.13 -24.19 -7.41
C PHE A 16 8.04 -25.37 -7.07
N ASP A 17 9.07 -25.16 -6.26
CA ASP A 17 9.99 -26.23 -5.83
C ASP A 17 9.29 -27.33 -5.04
N ALA A 18 8.25 -26.98 -4.27
CA ALA A 18 7.43 -27.92 -3.52
C ALA A 18 6.37 -28.67 -4.36
N GLY A 19 6.26 -28.40 -5.68
CA GLY A 19 5.24 -28.98 -6.54
C GLY A 19 3.81 -28.49 -6.24
N LEU A 20 3.67 -27.33 -5.59
CA LEU A 20 2.41 -26.71 -5.20
C LEU A 20 2.05 -25.47 -6.04
N ASP A 21 2.82 -25.15 -7.08
CA ASP A 21 2.59 -23.98 -7.95
C ASP A 21 1.33 -24.16 -8.80
N SER A 22 0.23 -23.69 -8.23
CA SER A 22 -0.97 -23.37 -8.98
C SER A 22 -1.25 -21.90 -8.74
N HIS A 23 -1.42 -21.14 -9.83
CA HIS A 23 -1.67 -19.69 -9.76
C HIS A 23 -2.92 -19.36 -8.91
N HIS A 24 -3.83 -20.31 -8.74
CA HIS A 24 -5.04 -20.20 -7.93
C HIS A 24 -4.83 -20.31 -6.42
N ARG A 25 -3.60 -20.59 -5.94
CA ARG A 25 -3.29 -20.76 -4.52
C ARG A 25 -2.55 -19.57 -3.90
N ARG A 26 -2.22 -18.55 -4.68
CA ARG A 26 -1.54 -17.36 -4.18
C ARG A 26 -1.96 -16.10 -4.91
N MET A 27 -1.89 -14.97 -4.22
CA MET A 27 -2.14 -13.66 -4.81
C MET A 27 -1.30 -12.58 -4.13
N LEU A 28 -0.92 -11.57 -4.91
CA LEU A 28 -0.34 -10.33 -4.42
C LEU A 28 -1.35 -9.18 -4.60
N LEU A 29 -1.57 -8.37 -3.57
CA LEU A 29 -2.40 -7.17 -3.64
C LEU A 29 -1.71 -5.97 -2.96
N HIS A 30 -1.62 -4.86 -3.69
CA HIS A 30 -1.04 -3.60 -3.20
C HIS A 30 -1.50 -2.41 -4.05
N SER A 31 -1.15 -1.19 -3.66
CA SER A 31 -1.57 0.05 -4.34
C SER A 31 -1.04 0.25 -5.77
N GLN A 32 0.01 -0.47 -6.18
CA GLN A 32 0.67 -0.31 -7.49
C GLN A 32 0.12 -1.26 -8.58
N PHE A 33 -1.15 -1.63 -8.51
CA PHE A 33 -1.88 -2.28 -9.62
C PHE A 33 -2.76 -1.25 -10.32
N VAL A 34 -3.01 -1.42 -11.63
CA VAL A 34 -4.05 -0.62 -12.29
C VAL A 34 -5.41 -0.96 -11.69
N LEU A 35 -6.33 0.01 -11.71
CA LEU A 35 -7.64 -0.13 -11.07
C LEU A 35 -8.39 -1.41 -11.49
N ASN A 36 -8.37 -1.77 -12.79
CA ASN A 36 -9.03 -2.98 -13.28
C ASN A 36 -8.46 -4.26 -12.64
N ASP A 37 -7.13 -4.40 -12.59
CA ASP A 37 -6.48 -5.57 -12.00
C ASP A 37 -6.67 -5.59 -10.49
N ARG A 38 -6.67 -4.43 -9.85
CA ARG A 38 -6.96 -4.29 -8.42
C ARG A 38 -8.39 -4.79 -8.12
N ILE A 39 -9.40 -4.29 -8.83
CA ILE A 39 -10.81 -4.73 -8.66
C ILE A 39 -10.94 -6.24 -8.90
N ALA A 40 -10.30 -6.76 -9.95
CA ALA A 40 -10.34 -8.19 -10.24
C ALA A 40 -9.76 -9.03 -9.09
N LYS A 41 -8.63 -8.60 -8.51
CA LYS A 41 -8.00 -9.27 -7.37
C LYS A 41 -8.83 -9.14 -6.09
N GLU A 42 -9.41 -7.97 -5.83
CA GLU A 42 -10.30 -7.73 -4.70
C GLU A 42 -11.52 -8.68 -4.76
N ASN A 43 -12.16 -8.82 -5.92
CA ASN A 43 -13.28 -9.76 -6.12
C ASN A 43 -12.88 -11.23 -5.87
N ILE A 44 -11.67 -11.63 -6.28
CA ILE A 44 -11.16 -12.99 -6.02
C ILE A 44 -10.93 -13.19 -4.52
N LEU A 45 -10.42 -12.18 -3.81
CA LEU A 45 -10.22 -12.26 -2.36
C LEU A 45 -11.55 -12.34 -1.60
N GLU A 46 -12.57 -11.58 -1.98
CA GLU A 46 -13.89 -11.63 -1.32
C GLU A 46 -14.60 -12.97 -1.52
N SER A 47 -14.38 -13.61 -2.67
CA SER A 47 -14.93 -14.94 -2.96
C SER A 47 -14.09 -16.10 -2.44
N LEU A 48 -12.94 -15.83 -1.78
CA LEU A 48 -11.95 -16.76 -1.23
C LEU A 48 -11.87 -18.13 -1.93
N PRO A 49 -10.83 -18.40 -2.74
CA PRO A 49 -10.70 -19.66 -3.46
C PRO A 49 -10.79 -20.89 -2.53
N SER A 50 -11.52 -21.92 -2.96
CA SER A 50 -11.56 -23.20 -2.24
C SER A 50 -10.20 -23.89 -2.23
N GLY A 51 -9.77 -24.41 -1.08
CA GLY A 51 -8.45 -25.01 -0.87
C GLY A 51 -7.46 -24.07 -0.18
N GLY A 52 -6.19 -24.48 -0.06
CA GLY A 52 -5.16 -23.65 0.56
C GLY A 52 -4.81 -22.45 -0.31
N PHE A 53 -4.99 -21.23 0.22
CA PHE A 53 -4.74 -19.97 -0.49
C PHE A 53 -3.93 -18.99 0.37
N ILE A 54 -2.94 -18.33 -0.24
CA ILE A 54 -2.06 -17.36 0.43
C ILE A 54 -2.22 -15.99 -0.24
N ALA A 55 -2.72 -15.01 0.51
CA ALA A 55 -2.74 -13.62 0.09
C ALA A 55 -1.54 -12.87 0.68
N VAL A 56 -0.69 -12.32 -0.17
CA VAL A 56 0.35 -11.36 0.22
C VAL A 56 -0.21 -9.97 -0.03
N THR A 57 -0.44 -9.20 1.03
CA THR A 57 -1.06 -7.87 0.93
C THR A 57 -0.21 -6.81 1.61
N THR A 58 -0.46 -5.55 1.26
CA THR A 58 -0.04 -4.40 2.09
C THR A 58 -1.24 -3.86 2.88
N GLN A 59 -1.11 -2.69 3.52
CA GLN A 59 -2.18 -1.97 4.24
C GLN A 59 -3.48 -1.78 3.44
N VAL A 60 -3.49 -2.03 2.14
CA VAL A 60 -4.70 -1.99 1.30
C VAL A 60 -5.81 -2.94 1.78
N VAL A 61 -5.47 -4.00 2.52
CA VAL A 61 -6.47 -4.94 3.07
C VAL A 61 -7.17 -4.43 4.33
N GLU A 62 -6.63 -3.38 4.96
CA GLU A 62 -7.17 -2.84 6.22
C GLU A 62 -8.53 -2.17 5.99
N VAL A 63 -8.77 -1.62 4.79
CA VAL A 63 -9.97 -0.85 4.47
C VAL A 63 -10.75 -1.52 3.32
N SER A 64 -12.07 -1.61 3.47
CA SER A 64 -13.03 -1.94 2.41
C SER A 64 -13.08 -3.38 1.87
N LEU A 65 -12.21 -4.31 2.27
CA LEU A 65 -12.31 -5.71 1.84
C LEU A 65 -13.07 -6.59 2.84
N ASP A 66 -14.05 -7.37 2.36
CA ASP A 66 -14.72 -8.39 3.17
C ASP A 66 -14.04 -9.75 3.06
N VAL A 67 -12.91 -9.89 3.77
CA VAL A 67 -12.10 -11.11 3.81
C VAL A 67 -12.09 -11.72 5.21
N ASP A 68 -11.99 -13.05 5.25
CA ASP A 68 -12.01 -13.83 6.47
C ASP A 68 -11.01 -14.99 6.36
N PHE A 69 -9.79 -14.80 6.89
CA PHE A 69 -8.70 -15.76 6.82
C PHE A 69 -8.61 -16.67 8.07
N ASP A 70 -7.95 -17.82 7.90
CA ASP A 70 -7.70 -18.78 8.99
C ASP A 70 -6.40 -18.48 9.77
N VAL A 71 -5.45 -17.79 9.15
CA VAL A 71 -4.12 -17.49 9.70
C VAL A 71 -3.66 -16.11 9.24
N LEU A 72 -3.01 -15.35 10.12
CA LEU A 72 -2.35 -14.09 9.77
C LEU A 72 -0.87 -14.12 10.09
N HIS A 73 -0.07 -13.74 9.10
CA HIS A 73 1.34 -13.43 9.24
C HIS A 73 1.50 -11.92 9.00
N THR A 74 1.98 -11.18 9.99
CA THR A 74 2.12 -9.73 9.85
C THR A 74 3.36 -9.22 10.58
N GLU A 75 4.03 -8.25 9.96
CA GLU A 75 5.00 -7.42 10.68
C GLU A 75 4.29 -6.61 11.77
N MET A 76 5.04 -6.28 12.81
CA MET A 76 4.59 -5.40 13.87
C MET A 76 4.27 -4.01 13.31
N CYS A 77 3.11 -3.50 13.70
CA CYS A 77 2.59 -2.20 13.35
C CYS A 77 1.91 -1.60 14.59
N PRO A 78 1.53 -0.32 14.55
CA PRO A 78 0.75 0.29 15.62
C PRO A 78 -0.51 -0.50 15.96
N LEU A 79 -0.96 -0.43 17.21
CA LEU A 79 -2.03 -1.30 17.73
C LEU A 79 -3.33 -1.20 16.95
N ASP A 80 -3.70 0.00 16.51
CA ASP A 80 -4.89 0.25 15.70
C ASP A 80 -4.83 -0.45 14.33
N ALA A 81 -3.71 -0.32 13.61
CA ALA A 81 -3.47 -1.03 12.35
C ALA A 81 -3.46 -2.55 12.57
N LEU A 82 -2.86 -3.02 13.66
CA LEU A 82 -2.87 -4.44 14.03
C LEU A 82 -4.30 -4.93 14.28
N ILE A 83 -5.11 -4.21 15.06
CA ILE A 83 -6.52 -4.55 15.33
C ILE A 83 -7.32 -4.61 14.02
N GLN A 84 -7.10 -3.68 13.10
CA GLN A 84 -7.75 -3.69 11.78
C GLN A 84 -7.37 -4.94 10.97
N ARG A 85 -6.11 -5.40 11.03
CA ARG A 85 -5.66 -6.65 10.41
C ARG A 85 -6.26 -7.88 11.10
N LEU A 86 -6.33 -7.88 12.43
CA LEU A 86 -6.95 -8.96 13.22
C LEU A 86 -8.43 -9.13 12.86
N GLY A 87 -9.14 -8.05 12.55
CA GLY A 87 -10.53 -8.09 12.07
C GLY A 87 -10.74 -8.81 10.72
N ARG A 88 -9.65 -9.22 10.05
CA ARG A 88 -9.67 -10.02 8.80
C ARG A 88 -9.41 -11.51 9.04
N VAL A 89 -9.25 -11.91 10.30
CA VAL A 89 -8.97 -13.29 10.72
C VAL A 89 -10.10 -13.78 11.60
N ASN A 90 -10.67 -14.94 11.28
CA ASN A 90 -11.86 -15.47 11.98
C ASN A 90 -12.97 -14.42 12.14
N ARG A 91 -13.20 -13.61 11.11
CA ARG A 91 -14.14 -12.49 11.12
C ARG A 91 -15.57 -12.94 11.45
N LYS A 92 -15.94 -14.15 11.01
CA LYS A 92 -17.26 -14.75 11.24
C LYS A 92 -17.35 -15.50 12.58
N GLY A 93 -16.24 -15.68 13.30
CA GLY A 93 -16.19 -16.39 14.58
C GLY A 93 -16.39 -17.91 14.49
N THR A 94 -16.37 -18.49 13.28
CA THR A 94 -16.66 -19.92 13.04
C THR A 94 -15.42 -20.76 12.78
N LYS A 95 -14.22 -20.16 12.78
CA LYS A 95 -12.96 -20.81 12.41
C LYS A 95 -12.06 -21.06 13.62
N GLY A 96 -11.09 -21.95 13.42
CA GLY A 96 -10.03 -22.23 14.39
C GLY A 96 -10.41 -23.19 15.50
N GLN A 97 -9.42 -23.61 16.28
CA GLN A 97 -9.64 -24.49 17.44
C GLN A 97 -10.17 -23.64 18.60
N ASN A 98 -11.31 -24.04 19.17
CA ASN A 98 -12.00 -23.28 20.22
C ASN A 98 -12.31 -21.81 19.82
N GLY A 99 -12.59 -21.57 18.53
CA GLY A 99 -12.88 -20.23 18.02
C GLY A 99 -11.65 -19.31 17.93
N ARG A 100 -10.43 -19.87 17.93
CA ARG A 100 -9.18 -19.10 17.87
C ARG A 100 -8.36 -19.49 16.65
N CYS A 101 -7.94 -18.47 15.90
CA CYS A 101 -7.05 -18.60 14.77
C CYS A 101 -5.65 -18.07 15.13
N PRO A 102 -4.57 -18.71 14.65
CA PRO A 102 -3.21 -18.27 14.95
C PRO A 102 -2.85 -16.97 14.22
N VAL A 103 -2.15 -16.11 14.94
CA VAL A 103 -1.57 -14.87 14.41
C VAL A 103 -0.09 -14.85 14.75
N TYR A 104 0.74 -14.71 13.72
CA TYR A 104 2.19 -14.65 13.83
C TYR A 104 2.66 -13.20 13.62
N LEU A 105 3.22 -12.63 14.68
CA LEU A 105 3.77 -11.28 14.69
C LEU A 105 5.30 -11.34 14.51
N TYR A 106 5.80 -10.61 13.51
CA TYR A 106 7.22 -10.51 13.22
C TYR A 106 7.75 -9.15 13.66
N THR A 107 8.98 -9.11 14.15
CA THR A 107 9.67 -7.86 14.51
C THR A 107 9.74 -6.92 13.30
N PRO A 108 9.55 -5.60 13.50
CA PRO A 108 9.54 -4.64 12.41
C PRO A 108 10.90 -4.61 11.70
N ASN A 109 10.88 -4.48 10.38
CA ASN A 109 12.09 -4.20 9.60
C ASN A 109 12.50 -2.73 9.86
N PRO A 110 13.80 -2.37 9.79
CA PRO A 110 14.22 -0.97 9.76
C PRO A 110 13.43 -0.08 8.77
N LYS A 111 12.99 -0.64 7.64
CA LYS A 111 12.12 0.05 6.66
C LYS A 111 10.71 0.34 7.18
N SER A 112 10.21 -0.42 8.16
CA SER A 112 8.89 -0.20 8.76
C SER A 112 8.84 1.12 9.55
N PHE A 113 9.99 1.59 10.06
CA PHE A 113 10.12 2.91 10.73
C PHE A 113 9.95 4.11 9.79
N TRP A 114 9.92 3.87 8.48
CA TRP A 114 9.65 4.92 7.49
C TRP A 114 8.15 5.16 7.32
N ILE A 115 7.33 4.19 7.74
CA ILE A 115 5.86 4.22 7.60
C ILE A 115 5.20 4.63 8.92
N TYR A 116 5.74 4.16 10.03
CA TYR A 116 5.28 4.50 11.38
C TYR A 116 6.46 4.96 12.22
N SER A 117 6.24 5.90 13.15
CA SER A 117 7.32 6.33 14.04
C SER A 117 7.81 5.16 14.88
N LYS A 118 9.13 5.16 15.14
CA LYS A 118 9.78 4.12 15.94
C LYS A 118 9.14 4.02 17.33
N ASP A 119 8.95 5.16 17.99
CA ASP A 119 8.34 5.24 19.32
C ASP A 119 6.94 4.60 19.35
N LEU A 120 6.12 4.86 18.32
CA LEU A 120 4.78 4.28 18.23
C LEU A 120 4.81 2.76 18.11
N ILE A 121 5.73 2.21 17.32
CA ILE A 121 5.89 0.75 17.20
C ILE A 121 6.44 0.15 18.50
N GLU A 122 7.46 0.76 19.10
CA GLU A 122 8.08 0.26 20.34
C GLU A 122 7.07 0.26 21.51
N THR A 123 6.34 1.35 21.72
CA THR A 123 5.27 1.42 22.72
C THR A 123 4.16 0.39 22.44
N SER A 124 3.82 0.16 21.16
CA SER A 124 2.84 -0.87 20.79
C SER A 124 3.30 -2.28 21.18
N VAL A 125 4.59 -2.60 20.96
CA VAL A 125 5.17 -3.89 21.35
C VAL A 125 5.14 -4.06 22.87
N GLU A 126 5.54 -3.02 23.61
CA GLU A 126 5.54 -3.06 25.07
C GLU A 126 4.13 -3.32 25.64
N LYS A 127 3.11 -2.65 25.10
CA LYS A 127 1.72 -2.85 25.52
C LYS A 127 1.23 -4.26 25.21
N LEU A 128 1.50 -4.81 24.03
CA LEU A 128 1.13 -6.19 23.69
C LEU A 128 1.79 -7.21 24.62
N CYS A 129 3.09 -7.04 24.89
CA CYS A 129 3.84 -7.95 25.77
C CYS A 129 3.28 -7.98 27.19
N ARG A 130 2.71 -6.87 27.69
CA ARG A 130 2.10 -6.79 29.03
C ARG A 130 0.76 -7.53 29.12
N MET A 131 -0.01 -7.60 28.03
CA MET A 131 -1.33 -8.24 28.02
C MET A 131 -1.31 -9.74 27.77
N GLY A 132 -0.23 -10.25 27.16
CA GLY A 132 -0.12 -11.65 26.78
C GLY A 132 -0.88 -11.98 25.49
N SER A 133 -1.22 -13.26 25.31
CA SER A 133 -1.63 -13.80 24.01
C SER A 133 -3.12 -13.68 23.67
N VAL A 134 -3.95 -13.12 24.57
CA VAL A 134 -5.39 -12.99 24.36
C VAL A 134 -5.84 -11.60 24.79
N ILE A 135 -6.31 -10.82 23.83
CA ILE A 135 -6.78 -9.45 24.03
C ILE A 135 -8.29 -9.43 23.76
N PRO A 136 -9.14 -9.26 24.79
CA PRO A 136 -10.57 -9.10 24.61
C PRO A 136 -10.89 -7.86 23.76
N GLU A 137 -11.89 -7.94 22.87
CA GLU A 137 -12.30 -6.82 22.02
C GLU A 137 -12.61 -5.55 22.82
N ARG A 138 -13.25 -5.69 23.99
CA ARG A 138 -13.55 -4.57 24.91
C ARG A 138 -12.31 -3.82 25.40
N GLU A 139 -11.14 -4.46 25.42
CA GLU A 139 -9.88 -3.86 25.88
C GLU A 139 -9.09 -3.23 24.72
N GLN A 140 -9.38 -3.64 23.48
CA GLN A 140 -8.68 -3.13 22.29
C GLN A 140 -8.77 -1.61 22.15
N ARG A 141 -9.95 -1.02 22.41
CA ARG A 141 -10.12 0.45 22.36
C ARG A 141 -9.24 1.15 23.39
N ASN A 142 -9.28 0.69 24.64
CA ASN A 142 -8.50 1.29 25.72
C ASN A 142 -7.00 1.26 25.42
N LEU A 143 -6.51 0.18 24.80
CA LEU A 143 -5.10 0.08 24.42
C LEU A 143 -4.68 1.10 23.37
N VAL A 144 -5.55 1.34 22.39
CA VAL A 144 -5.30 2.33 21.35
C VAL A 144 -5.32 3.74 21.98
N ASP A 145 -6.28 4.02 22.85
CA ASP A 145 -6.36 5.31 23.55
C ASP A 145 -5.12 5.54 24.43
N GLU A 146 -4.67 4.54 25.18
CA GLU A 146 -3.45 4.61 25.99
C GLU A 146 -2.19 4.76 25.15
N LEU A 147 -2.10 4.09 23.98
CA LEU A 147 -0.97 4.22 23.06
C LEU A 147 -0.79 5.66 22.61
N TYR A 148 -1.87 6.29 22.14
CA TYR A 148 -1.81 7.65 21.62
C TYR A 148 -1.67 8.71 22.72
N ALA A 149 -2.15 8.43 23.93
CA ALA A 149 -1.88 9.27 25.10
C ALA A 149 -0.38 9.26 25.49
N GLU A 150 0.27 8.10 25.44
CA GLU A 150 1.66 7.91 25.86
C GLU A 150 2.67 8.48 24.86
N VAL A 151 2.41 8.32 23.56
CA VAL A 151 3.29 8.79 22.48
C VAL A 151 3.23 10.32 22.29
N ASN A 152 2.46 11.04 23.13
CA ASN A 152 2.18 12.48 23.00
C ASN A 152 1.80 12.84 21.55
N TYR A 153 0.81 12.11 21.03
CA TYR A 153 0.38 12.25 19.64
C TYR A 153 -0.09 13.68 19.31
N GLY A 154 -0.58 14.43 20.31
CA GLY A 154 -0.94 15.85 20.15
C GLY A 154 0.21 16.69 19.61
N GLN A 155 1.42 16.51 20.13
CA GLN A 155 2.61 17.23 19.66
C GLN A 155 3.01 16.78 18.24
N MET A 156 2.89 15.47 17.94
CA MET A 156 3.12 14.96 16.58
C MET A 156 2.12 15.54 15.57
N LEU A 157 0.85 15.66 15.97
CA LEU A 157 -0.23 16.18 15.15
C LEU A 157 -0.07 17.69 14.90
N GLU A 158 0.28 18.44 15.95
CA GLU A 158 0.55 19.88 15.87
C GLU A 158 1.74 20.16 14.94
N ASN A 159 2.83 19.41 15.07
CA ASN A 159 3.96 19.49 14.14
C ASN A 159 3.55 19.13 12.71
N GLY A 160 2.69 18.12 12.54
CA GLY A 160 2.15 17.73 11.24
C GLY A 160 1.22 18.78 10.63
N LEU A 161 0.46 19.52 11.46
CA LEU A 161 -0.42 20.61 11.05
C LEU A 161 0.37 21.86 10.65
N ILE A 162 1.39 22.24 11.42
CA ILE A 162 2.29 23.35 11.06
C ILE A 162 2.96 23.05 9.71
N GLN A 163 3.46 21.83 9.53
CA GLN A 163 4.01 21.39 8.25
C GLN A 163 2.96 21.34 7.14
N ALA A 164 1.72 20.98 7.46
CA ALA A 164 0.61 20.99 6.51
C ALA A 164 0.31 22.40 5.98
N GLU A 165 0.25 23.37 6.89
CA GLU A 165 -0.01 24.78 6.58
C GLU A 165 1.11 25.32 5.68
N GLU A 166 2.38 25.09 6.03
CA GLU A 166 3.52 25.49 5.20
C GLU A 166 3.45 24.90 3.78
N ILE A 167 3.02 23.64 3.65
CA ILE A 167 2.86 22.99 2.35
C ILE A 167 1.70 23.59 1.57
N VAL A 168 0.56 23.79 2.22
CA VAL A 168 -0.62 24.38 1.58
C VAL A 168 -0.30 25.80 1.11
N GLU A 169 0.39 26.60 1.91
CA GLU A 169 0.83 27.94 1.52
C GLU A 169 1.78 27.91 0.32
N LYS A 170 2.78 27.02 0.31
CA LYS A 170 3.68 26.90 -0.85
C LYS A 170 2.95 26.40 -2.09
N VAL A 171 1.99 25.47 -1.95
CA VAL A 171 1.18 24.99 -3.08
C VAL A 171 0.28 26.11 -3.59
N GLN A 172 -0.35 26.89 -2.72
CA GLN A 172 -1.23 28.00 -3.10
C GLN A 172 -0.48 29.18 -3.71
N ALA A 173 0.73 29.47 -3.23
CA ALA A 173 1.60 30.51 -3.78
C ALA A 173 2.09 30.14 -5.20
N ASN A 174 2.23 28.85 -5.49
CA ASN A 174 2.80 28.34 -6.72
C ASN A 174 1.79 27.72 -7.71
N CYS A 175 0.56 27.42 -7.27
CA CYS A 175 -0.47 26.78 -8.08
C CYS A 175 -1.77 27.59 -7.97
N SER A 176 -2.25 28.15 -9.09
CA SER A 176 -3.55 28.80 -9.13
C SER A 176 -4.66 27.77 -8.89
N MET A 177 -5.64 28.19 -8.09
CA MET A 177 -6.87 27.49 -7.74
C MET A 177 -7.49 26.78 -8.97
N TYR A 178 -7.70 25.47 -8.86
CA TYR A 178 -8.38 24.57 -9.81
C TYR A 178 -7.56 24.07 -11.01
N SER A 179 -7.37 22.74 -11.01
CA SER A 179 -6.64 21.90 -11.99
C SER A 179 -5.11 22.07 -11.97
N LEU A 180 -4.40 20.96 -11.79
CA LEU A 180 -2.93 20.89 -11.79
C LEU A 180 -2.42 21.20 -13.20
N SER A 181 -2.20 22.49 -13.49
CA SER A 181 -1.35 22.98 -14.57
C SER A 181 -0.21 23.82 -13.99
N ALA A 182 0.37 23.36 -12.88
CA ALA A 182 1.56 24.00 -12.31
C ALA A 182 2.81 23.43 -12.96
N SER A 183 3.79 24.30 -13.21
CA SER A 183 5.06 23.88 -13.80
C SER A 183 5.81 22.97 -12.81
N GLU A 184 6.48 21.96 -13.35
CA GLU A 184 7.09 20.82 -12.66
C GLU A 184 8.00 21.19 -11.46
N LYS A 185 8.61 22.38 -11.52
CA LYS A 185 9.55 22.91 -10.52
C LYS A 185 8.87 23.48 -9.28
N GLU A 186 7.63 23.95 -9.44
CA GLU A 186 6.83 24.66 -8.44
C GLU A 186 6.11 23.69 -7.49
N LEU A 187 5.65 22.55 -8.01
CA LEU A 187 5.14 21.41 -7.20
C LEU A 187 6.23 20.83 -6.29
N MET A 188 7.48 20.78 -6.77
CA MET A 188 8.61 20.22 -6.03
C MET A 188 9.03 21.06 -4.83
N GLN A 189 8.95 22.39 -4.91
CA GLN A 189 9.30 23.25 -3.77
C GLN A 189 8.23 23.25 -2.68
N ALA A 190 6.99 22.93 -3.04
CA ALA A 190 5.85 23.10 -2.16
C ALA A 190 5.52 21.87 -1.28
N LEU A 191 5.91 20.66 -1.69
CA LEU A 191 5.39 19.42 -1.12
C LEU A 191 6.49 18.57 -0.46
N THR A 192 7.15 19.09 0.57
CA THR A 192 7.94 18.27 1.50
C THR A 192 7.07 17.81 2.66
N ARG A 193 6.22 16.80 2.43
CA ARG A 193 5.50 16.05 3.49
C ARG A 193 6.20 14.71 3.72
N GLN A 194 6.05 14.12 4.90
CA GLN A 194 6.59 12.84 5.38
C GLN A 194 6.19 11.57 4.58
N SER A 195 5.94 11.69 3.28
CA SER A 195 6.17 10.61 2.32
C SER A 195 7.29 11.12 1.43
N ASP A 196 8.46 10.49 1.41
CA ASP A 196 9.66 10.97 0.70
C ASP A 196 9.49 11.16 -0.84
N TYR A 197 8.27 11.00 -1.36
CA TYR A 197 7.90 11.12 -2.77
C TYR A 197 6.42 11.50 -2.95
N VAL A 198 6.14 12.40 -3.90
CA VAL A 198 4.78 12.69 -4.38
C VAL A 198 4.29 11.51 -5.20
N THR A 199 3.00 11.16 -5.13
CA THR A 199 2.41 10.17 -6.04
C THR A 199 1.45 10.81 -7.01
N VAL A 200 1.49 10.38 -8.28
CA VAL A 200 0.56 10.80 -9.33
C VAL A 200 -0.21 9.60 -9.86
N ASP A 201 -1.46 9.81 -10.25
CA ASP A 201 -2.22 8.79 -10.98
C ASP A 201 -1.84 8.85 -12.46
N ALA A 202 -1.24 7.78 -12.96
CA ALA A 202 -0.75 7.70 -14.32
C ALA A 202 -1.05 6.32 -14.95
N ILE A 203 -1.04 6.27 -16.28
CA ILE A 203 -1.36 5.10 -17.07
C ILE A 203 -0.05 4.50 -17.61
N PRO A 204 0.29 3.23 -17.33
CA PRO A 204 1.48 2.62 -17.89
C PRO A 204 1.47 2.63 -19.42
N ASN A 205 2.60 2.94 -20.05
CA ASN A 205 2.72 3.10 -21.51
C ASN A 205 2.21 1.91 -22.33
N ARG A 206 2.25 0.69 -21.76
CA ARG A 206 1.65 -0.51 -22.35
C ARG A 206 0.17 -0.34 -22.73
N PHE A 207 -0.57 0.51 -22.02
CA PHE A 207 -1.99 0.77 -22.26
C PHE A 207 -2.24 2.00 -23.14
N ARG A 208 -1.20 2.73 -23.57
CA ARG A 208 -1.31 4.00 -24.30
C ARG A 208 -2.14 3.88 -25.58
N ASP A 209 -1.78 2.95 -26.46
CA ASP A 209 -2.47 2.76 -27.73
C ASP A 209 -3.94 2.36 -27.54
N TRP A 210 -4.22 1.62 -26.47
CA TRP A 210 -5.58 1.18 -26.15
C TRP A 210 -6.43 2.32 -25.60
N VAL A 211 -5.88 3.12 -24.69
CA VAL A 211 -6.56 4.26 -24.05
C VAL A 211 -6.81 5.39 -25.06
N THR A 212 -5.83 5.70 -25.91
CA THR A 212 -5.93 6.77 -26.94
C THR A 212 -6.97 6.45 -28.01
N LYS A 213 -7.12 5.18 -28.40
CA LYS A 213 -8.16 4.74 -29.35
C LYS A 213 -9.57 4.72 -28.74
N MET A 214 -9.71 4.77 -27.42
CA MET A 214 -11.00 4.81 -26.73
C MET A 214 -11.49 6.26 -26.58
N SER A 215 -12.09 6.84 -27.62
CA SER A 215 -12.63 8.21 -27.60
C SER A 215 -13.78 8.42 -26.61
N ASP A 216 -14.63 7.41 -26.36
CA ASP A 216 -15.97 7.65 -25.77
C ASP A 216 -16.18 7.27 -24.29
N LYS A 217 -15.19 6.71 -23.58
CA LYS A 217 -15.43 6.15 -22.23
C LYS A 217 -14.36 6.54 -21.21
N ARG A 218 -14.48 7.75 -20.65
CA ARG A 218 -13.61 8.28 -19.57
C ARG A 218 -13.44 7.29 -18.40
N TRP A 219 -14.49 6.59 -18.01
CA TRP A 219 -14.44 5.57 -16.94
C TRP A 219 -13.59 4.34 -17.29
N ARG A 220 -13.52 3.94 -18.57
CA ARG A 220 -12.65 2.83 -19.01
C ARG A 220 -11.19 3.22 -18.98
N ARG A 221 -10.89 4.49 -19.29
CA ARG A 221 -9.52 5.04 -19.19
C ARG A 221 -9.03 5.04 -17.74
N ALA A 222 -9.91 5.40 -16.78
CA ALA A 222 -9.62 5.33 -15.35
C ALA A 222 -9.31 3.90 -14.86
N GLY A 223 -9.85 2.87 -15.52
CA GLY A 223 -9.52 1.47 -15.22
C GLY A 223 -8.03 1.12 -15.40
N CYS A 224 -7.30 1.88 -16.22
CA CYS A 224 -5.88 1.68 -16.51
C CYS A 224 -4.95 2.60 -15.72
N SER A 225 -5.48 3.45 -14.84
CA SER A 225 -4.63 4.30 -13.99
C SER A 225 -4.10 3.52 -12.79
N VAL A 226 -2.91 3.90 -12.36
CA VAL A 226 -2.24 3.38 -11.16
C VAL A 226 -1.49 4.52 -10.48
N ARG A 227 -1.43 4.46 -9.15
CA ARG A 227 -0.69 5.43 -8.35
C ARG A 227 0.81 5.17 -8.47
N ILE A 228 1.55 6.11 -9.05
CA ILE A 228 2.99 6.03 -9.28
C ILE A 228 3.72 7.06 -8.40
N PRO A 229 4.68 6.64 -7.56
CA PRO A 229 5.60 7.54 -6.88
C PRO A 229 6.51 8.25 -7.88
N VAL A 230 6.55 9.57 -7.80
CA VAL A 230 7.39 10.46 -8.60
C VAL A 230 8.78 10.53 -7.94
N PHE A 231 9.61 9.51 -8.19
CA PHE A 231 10.99 9.46 -7.70
C PHE A 231 11.90 10.33 -8.58
N LYS A 232 11.98 11.64 -8.32
CA LYS A 232 13.02 12.59 -8.82
C LYS A 232 13.41 12.59 -10.33
N ASP A 233 12.83 11.76 -11.20
CA ASP A 233 13.00 11.77 -12.65
C ASP A 233 11.63 11.75 -13.33
N TYR A 234 11.16 12.96 -13.65
CA TYR A 234 9.97 13.20 -14.45
C TYR A 234 10.09 12.69 -15.90
N ASN A 235 11.28 12.25 -16.34
CA ASN A 235 11.51 11.72 -17.68
C ASN A 235 10.70 10.45 -18.00
N CYS A 236 10.04 9.86 -17.01
CA CYS A 236 9.14 8.73 -17.23
C CYS A 236 7.67 9.14 -17.39
N LEU A 237 7.29 10.41 -17.16
CA LEU A 237 5.91 10.86 -17.25
C LEU A 237 5.69 11.66 -18.53
N ASP A 238 4.55 11.44 -19.18
CA ASP A 238 4.16 12.12 -20.41
C ASP A 238 2.73 12.63 -20.28
N PHE A 239 2.56 13.94 -20.43
CA PHE A 239 1.30 14.65 -20.25
C PHE A 239 0.68 14.97 -21.61
N THR A 240 -0.56 14.54 -21.81
CA THR A 240 -1.31 14.84 -23.03
C THR A 240 -2.16 16.09 -22.88
N GLU A 241 -2.48 16.74 -23.99
CA GLU A 241 -3.41 17.90 -24.03
C GLU A 241 -4.81 17.55 -23.51
N GLU A 242 -5.20 16.27 -23.53
CA GLU A 242 -6.45 15.76 -22.95
C GLU A 242 -6.40 15.57 -21.42
N GLY A 243 -5.29 15.91 -20.77
CA GLY A 243 -5.09 15.75 -19.32
C GLY A 243 -4.83 14.31 -18.86
N LEU A 244 -4.50 13.39 -19.78
CA LEU A 244 -4.03 12.05 -19.42
C LEU A 244 -2.53 12.09 -19.12
N VAL A 245 -2.14 11.41 -18.04
CA VAL A 245 -0.74 11.21 -17.64
C VAL A 245 -0.35 9.77 -17.96
N PHE A 246 0.66 9.59 -18.80
CA PHE A 246 1.23 8.29 -19.11
C PHE A 246 2.58 8.11 -18.40
N ALA A 247 2.91 6.88 -18.04
CA ALA A 247 4.16 6.55 -17.38
C ALA A 247 4.94 5.46 -18.13
N ALA A 248 6.21 5.72 -18.43
CA ALA A 248 7.18 4.79 -19.00
C ALA A 248 7.69 3.79 -17.96
N VAL A 249 6.77 3.02 -17.40
CA VAL A 249 7.04 1.98 -16.38
C VAL A 249 6.66 0.61 -16.90
N ALA A 250 7.36 -0.42 -16.43
CA ALA A 250 6.97 -1.80 -16.68
C ALA A 250 5.68 -2.13 -15.92
N TYR A 251 4.81 -2.93 -16.51
CA TYR A 251 3.58 -3.38 -15.87
C TYR A 251 3.33 -4.87 -16.10
N ASP A 252 3.06 -5.57 -15.00
CA ASP A 252 2.73 -6.99 -14.95
C ASP A 252 1.42 -7.18 -14.17
N SER A 253 0.51 -8.03 -14.63
CA SER A 253 -0.80 -8.22 -13.99
C SER A 253 -0.73 -9.01 -12.67
N ASP A 254 0.38 -9.70 -12.40
CA ASP A 254 0.63 -10.44 -11.16
C ASP A 254 1.49 -9.67 -10.16
N LEU A 255 2.39 -8.79 -10.65
CA LEU A 255 3.34 -8.00 -9.83
C LEU A 255 3.05 -6.49 -9.81
N GLY A 256 2.18 -5.99 -10.66
CA GLY A 256 1.87 -4.58 -10.82
C GLY A 256 2.99 -3.78 -11.48
N VAL A 257 3.13 -2.51 -11.12
CA VAL A 257 4.15 -1.62 -11.69
C VAL A 257 5.56 -2.03 -11.26
N GLY A 258 6.45 -2.29 -12.21
CA GLY A 258 7.87 -2.48 -11.97
C GLY A 258 8.62 -1.16 -12.10
N PHE A 259 9.34 -0.75 -11.06
CA PHE A 259 10.36 0.30 -11.16
C PHE A 259 11.67 -0.37 -11.56
N ILE A 260 12.32 0.18 -12.60
CA ILE A 260 13.69 -0.19 -12.93
C ILE A 260 14.56 0.58 -11.94
N ASP A 261 15.37 -0.12 -11.15
CA ASP A 261 16.33 0.54 -10.26
C ASP A 261 17.35 1.31 -11.11
N ARG A 262 17.73 2.52 -10.66
CA ARG A 262 18.62 3.43 -11.41
C ARG A 262 19.95 2.78 -11.81
N ASP A 263 20.43 1.79 -11.05
CA ASP A 263 21.71 1.11 -11.32
C ASP A 263 21.70 0.31 -12.64
N ASP A 264 20.54 -0.17 -13.09
CA ASP A 264 20.43 -0.92 -14.35
C ASP A 264 20.26 -0.02 -15.59
N ILE A 265 19.82 1.23 -15.41
CA ILE A 265 19.65 2.19 -16.52
C ILE A 265 21.01 2.74 -16.96
N ALA A 266 21.94 2.94 -16.02
CA ALA A 266 23.30 3.40 -16.30
C ALA A 266 24.14 2.38 -17.09
N HIS A 267 23.79 1.09 -17.08
CA HIS A 267 24.52 0.04 -17.81
C HIS A 267 23.88 -0.35 -19.15
N ARG A 268 22.70 0.17 -19.50
CA ARG A 268 22.06 -0.05 -20.81
C ARG A 268 22.14 1.14 -21.77
N MET A 269 22.85 2.20 -21.38
CA MET A 269 23.12 3.37 -22.22
C MET A 269 24.62 3.70 -22.36
N ILE A 270 25.47 2.67 -22.41
CA ILE A 270 26.84 2.78 -22.93
C ILE A 270 27.01 1.80 -24.07
#